data_AF-A0A6I0H7G9-F1
#
_entry.id   AF-A0A6I0H7G9-F1
#
_cell.length_a   1.000
_cell.length_b   1.000
_cell.length_c   1.000
_cell.angle_alpha   90.00
_cell.angle_beta   90.00
_cell.angle_gamma   90.00
#
_symmetry.space_group_name_H-M   'P 1'
#
loop_
_entity.id
_entity.type
_entity.pdbx_description
1 polymer ?
#
loop_
_entity_poly.entity_id
_entity_poly.type
_entity_poly.pdbx_seq_one_letter_code
_entity_poly.pdbx_strand_id
1 'polypeptide(L)'
;MTSMFPYEWHPTQEFIPTYYGIYFETQTVGAIWRNTGIFNEGPMYNMVLCMALTIECFIRPIKSKVKICILIITIISTLTTTGQLFLLLLGGYFLYKRMSNKLRMFFLIIMPFCLYVFLLIVYTVMNNKIETGGEGSVNARNWDIQQCIEIGLEHPIMGIGMITEKKPHVLGREVGFSNSFFVVFMRGGIYVSVLYLGALLFIPFFYCQKYKDINWGGVMFCFFLIFCITMSFMKFFTFLFMAWGLSNIDMKRWNIYDCVSKY
;
A
#
# COMPACT_ATOMS: atom_id res chain seq x y z
N MET A 1 -18.60 25.38 14.08
CA MET A 1 -19.60 25.49 13.01
C MET A 1 -19.07 24.69 11.83
N THR A 2 -19.82 23.73 11.29
CA THR A 2 -19.44 23.02 10.06
C THR A 2 -19.52 24.00 8.90
N SER A 3 -18.43 24.12 8.13
CA SER A 3 -18.41 24.93 6.90
C SER A 3 -18.47 24.01 5.68
N MET A 4 -18.86 24.55 4.53
CA MET A 4 -18.88 23.82 3.26
C MET A 4 -17.64 24.20 2.45
N PHE A 5 -16.99 23.22 1.84
CA PHE A 5 -15.80 23.43 1.02
C PHE A 5 -16.04 22.93 -0.42
N PRO A 6 -15.64 23.68 -1.47
CA PRO A 6 -15.77 23.23 -2.85
C PRO A 6 -15.05 21.90 -3.09
N TYR A 7 -15.71 20.97 -3.78
CA TYR A 7 -15.24 19.61 -4.01
C TYR A 7 -15.37 19.25 -5.48
N GLU A 8 -14.23 19.09 -6.16
CA GLU A 8 -14.18 18.80 -7.60
C GLU A 8 -13.84 17.33 -7.89
N TRP A 9 -13.70 16.50 -6.85
CA TRP A 9 -13.27 15.11 -7.00
C TRP A 9 -14.42 14.15 -7.34
N HIS A 10 -15.66 14.50 -6.99
CA HIS A 10 -16.83 13.67 -7.27
C HIS A 10 -17.75 14.38 -8.27
N PRO A 11 -18.14 13.71 -9.38
CA PRO A 11 -18.83 14.36 -10.49
C PRO A 11 -20.21 14.93 -10.13
N THR A 12 -20.82 14.47 -9.03
CA THR A 12 -22.16 14.91 -8.60
C THR A 12 -22.16 15.65 -7.27
N GLN A 13 -21.01 15.84 -6.63
CA GLN A 13 -20.94 16.49 -5.32
C GLN A 13 -20.00 17.68 -5.39
N GLU A 14 -20.57 18.88 -5.41
CA GLU A 14 -19.82 20.13 -5.56
C GLU A 14 -19.29 20.67 -4.23
N PHE A 15 -19.85 20.24 -3.09
CA PHE A 15 -19.45 20.71 -1.77
C PHE A 15 -19.37 19.56 -0.76
N ILE A 16 -18.38 19.62 0.11
CA ILE A 16 -18.20 18.69 1.24
C ILE A 16 -18.27 19.44 2.57
N PRO A 17 -18.91 18.85 3.59
CA PRO A 17 -18.82 19.36 4.96
C PRO A 17 -17.38 19.28 5.46
N THR A 18 -16.95 20.32 6.18
CA THR A 18 -15.67 20.35 6.87
C THR A 18 -15.80 20.87 8.29
N TYR A 19 -14.95 20.34 9.17
CA TYR A 19 -14.81 20.79 10.54
C TYR A 19 -13.50 21.59 10.69
N TYR A 20 -13.62 22.93 10.76
CA TYR A 20 -12.51 23.88 10.85
C TYR A 20 -11.42 23.75 9.76
N GLY A 21 -11.72 23.10 8.62
CA GLY A 21 -10.72 22.83 7.57
C GLY A 21 -9.72 21.73 7.93
N ILE A 22 -9.94 20.98 9.02
CA ILE A 22 -9.02 19.93 9.52
C ILE A 22 -9.56 18.53 9.20
N TYR A 23 -10.88 18.40 9.05
CA TYR A 23 -11.56 17.15 8.73
C TYR A 23 -12.60 17.37 7.65
N PHE A 24 -12.73 16.41 6.74
CA PHE A 24 -13.62 16.47 5.58
C PHE A 24 -14.44 15.19 5.45
N GLU A 25 -15.74 15.36 5.17
CA GLU A 25 -16.70 14.26 4.99
C GLU A 25 -16.85 13.93 3.50
N THR A 26 -15.88 13.18 2.96
CA THR A 26 -15.78 12.90 1.51
C THR A 26 -16.44 11.60 1.07
N GLN A 27 -16.56 10.60 1.96
CA GLN A 27 -17.05 9.26 1.62
C GLN A 27 -17.78 8.59 2.79
N THR A 28 -18.84 7.84 2.49
CA THR A 28 -19.56 7.00 3.45
C THR A 28 -19.36 5.51 3.18
N VAL A 29 -19.55 4.67 4.21
CA VAL A 29 -19.80 3.24 4.09
C VAL A 29 -21.14 2.98 4.76
N GLY A 30 -22.17 2.70 3.96
CA GLY A 30 -23.56 2.69 4.46
C GLY A 30 -23.92 4.05 5.04
N ALA A 31 -24.37 4.07 6.30
CA ALA A 31 -24.77 5.31 7.00
C ALA A 31 -23.62 6.00 7.75
N ILE A 32 -22.39 5.48 7.71
CA ILE A 32 -21.26 5.96 8.52
C ILE A 32 -20.26 6.71 7.64
N TRP A 33 -19.88 7.92 8.05
CA TRP A 33 -18.79 8.68 7.44
C TRP A 33 -17.45 8.01 7.70
N ARG A 34 -16.67 7.83 6.64
CA ARG A 34 -15.30 7.32 6.74
C ARG A 34 -14.39 8.44 7.17
N ASN A 35 -13.43 8.13 8.05
CA ASN A 35 -12.36 9.07 8.28
C ASN A 35 -11.45 9.15 7.04
N THR A 36 -11.52 10.27 6.34
CA THR A 36 -10.64 10.58 5.19
C THR A 36 -9.64 11.69 5.51
N GLY A 37 -9.69 12.24 6.72
CA GLY A 37 -8.81 13.32 7.15
C GLY A 37 -8.93 14.53 6.23
N ILE A 38 -7.80 14.93 5.65
CA ILE A 38 -7.70 16.00 4.64
C ILE A 38 -7.64 15.46 3.20
N PHE A 39 -7.80 14.15 3.00
CA PHE A 39 -7.72 13.52 1.70
C PHE A 39 -9.11 13.35 1.09
N ASN A 40 -9.14 13.32 -0.23
CA ASN A 40 -10.30 13.05 -1.07
C ASN A 40 -10.86 11.62 -0.93
N GLU A 41 -10.04 10.64 -0.53
CA GLU A 41 -10.49 9.25 -0.42
C GLU A 41 -9.88 8.52 0.78
N GLY A 42 -10.67 7.61 1.38
CA GLY A 42 -10.23 6.77 2.49
C GLY A 42 -8.96 5.95 2.20
N PRO A 43 -8.83 5.25 1.06
CA PRO A 43 -7.63 4.49 0.71
C PRO A 43 -6.35 5.35 0.61
N MET A 44 -6.46 6.59 0.12
CA MET A 44 -5.32 7.51 0.02
C MET A 44 -4.83 7.94 1.40
N TYR A 45 -5.75 8.32 2.28
CA TYR A 45 -5.40 8.65 3.65
C TYR A 45 -4.78 7.45 4.39
N ASN A 46 -5.40 6.28 4.23
CA ASN A 46 -4.95 5.04 4.87
C ASN A 46 -3.53 4.64 4.45
N MET A 47 -3.12 4.85 3.20
CA MET A 47 -1.73 4.61 2.77
C MET A 47 -0.74 5.44 3.60
N VAL A 48 -1.00 6.73 3.78
CA VAL A 48 -0.13 7.63 4.54
C VAL A 48 -0.07 7.21 6.01
N LEU A 49 -1.22 6.86 6.61
CA LEU A 49 -1.30 6.38 7.99
C LEU A 49 -0.54 5.07 8.19
N CYS A 50 -0.71 4.12 7.29
CA CYS A 50 0.00 2.84 7.35
C CYS A 50 1.52 3.07 7.29
N MET A 51 2.00 3.99 6.44
CA MET A 51 3.42 4.30 6.40
C MET A 51 3.93 5.05 7.61
N ALA A 52 3.17 6.00 8.15
CA ALA A 52 3.51 6.65 9.41
C ALA A 52 3.66 5.63 10.54
N LEU A 53 2.74 4.64 10.61
CA LEU A 53 2.81 3.55 11.57
C LEU A 53 4.05 2.67 11.37
N THR A 54 4.36 2.29 10.13
CA THR A 54 5.56 1.51 9.82
C THR A 54 6.84 2.24 10.24
N ILE A 55 6.95 3.53 9.93
CA ILE A 55 8.12 4.34 10.30
C ILE A 55 8.25 4.43 11.83
N GLU A 56 7.16 4.67 12.56
CA GLU A 56 7.16 4.70 14.03
C GLU A 56 7.53 3.33 14.63
N CYS A 57 7.11 2.23 13.99
CA CYS A 57 7.35 0.87 14.46
C CYS A 57 8.77 0.35 14.18
N PHE A 58 9.36 0.71 13.04
CA PHE A 58 10.63 0.12 12.57
C PHE A 58 11.79 1.11 12.54
N ILE A 59 11.58 2.37 12.18
CA ILE A 59 12.66 3.34 11.94
C ILE A 59 12.95 4.20 13.18
N ARG A 60 11.91 4.64 13.90
CA ARG A 60 12.10 5.54 15.04
C ARG A 60 12.94 4.87 16.14
N PRO A 61 13.99 5.55 16.65
CA PRO A 61 14.85 5.00 17.70
C PRO A 61 14.08 4.84 19.02
N ILE A 62 13.20 5.79 19.32
CA ILE A 62 12.32 5.77 20.49
C ILE A 62 10.89 5.67 20.00
N LYS A 63 10.23 4.56 20.32
CA LYS A 63 8.86 4.26 19.88
C LYS A 63 7.86 4.88 20.83
N SER A 64 7.02 5.79 20.32
CA SER A 64 5.94 6.36 21.12
C SER A 64 4.70 5.48 21.08
N LYS A 65 4.36 4.85 22.21
CA LYS A 65 3.12 4.06 22.35
C LYS A 65 1.88 4.90 22.05
N VAL A 66 1.89 6.19 22.43
CA VAL A 66 0.80 7.13 22.18
C VAL A 66 0.59 7.33 20.68
N LYS A 67 1.67 7.61 19.93
CA LYS A 67 1.58 7.77 18.47
C LYS A 67 1.10 6.50 17.78
N ILE A 68 1.62 5.34 18.18
CA ILE A 68 1.20 4.04 17.65
C ILE A 68 -0.30 3.82 17.90
N CYS A 69 -0.78 4.04 19.12
CA CYS A 69 -2.20 3.90 19.44
C CYS A 69 -3.07 4.85 18.61
N ILE A 70 -2.69 6.13 18.51
CA ILE A 70 -3.42 7.10 17.69
C ILE A 70 -3.48 6.62 16.24
N LEU A 71 -2.34 6.25 15.64
CA LEU A 71 -2.28 5.78 14.26
C LEU A 71 -3.15 4.53 14.02
N ILE A 72 -3.14 3.56 14.94
CA ILE A 72 -3.98 2.36 14.84
C ILE A 72 -5.46 2.73 14.87
N ILE A 73 -5.89 3.56 15.83
CA ILE A 73 -7.29 4.01 15.94
C ILE A 73 -7.69 4.76 14.67
N THR A 74 -6.84 5.65 14.17
CA THR A 74 -7.10 6.40 12.95
C THR A 74 -7.23 5.47 11.74
N ILE A 75 -6.35 4.48 11.57
CA ILE A 75 -6.44 3.48 10.49
C ILE A 75 -7.77 2.73 10.55
N ILE A 76 -8.18 2.27 11.74
CA ILE A 76 -9.47 1.58 11.93
C ILE A 76 -10.62 2.50 11.49
N SER A 77 -10.59 3.77 11.88
CA SER A 77 -11.63 4.76 11.53
C SER A 77 -11.74 5.08 10.04
N THR A 78 -10.74 4.74 9.21
CA THR A 78 -10.84 4.87 7.74
C THR A 78 -11.78 3.84 7.10
N LEU A 79 -12.09 2.76 7.82
CA LEU A 79 -12.97 1.66 7.36
C LEU A 79 -12.51 1.07 5.99
N THR A 80 -11.20 0.88 5.79
CA THR A 80 -10.62 0.64 4.45
C THR A 80 -10.38 -0.78 3.95
N THR A 81 -10.71 -1.92 4.56
CA THR A 81 -10.16 -3.25 4.16
C THR A 81 -8.62 -3.34 4.09
N THR A 82 -7.93 -2.59 3.22
CA THR A 82 -6.46 -2.53 3.13
C THR A 82 -5.82 -2.13 4.47
N GLY A 83 -6.36 -1.12 5.17
CA GLY A 83 -5.85 -0.70 6.47
C GLY A 83 -6.02 -1.78 7.55
N GLN A 84 -7.17 -2.44 7.58
CA GLN A 84 -7.48 -3.54 8.51
C GLN A 84 -6.54 -4.73 8.27
N LEU A 85 -6.38 -5.14 7.02
CA LEU A 85 -5.45 -6.21 6.65
C LEU A 85 -4.00 -5.84 7.00
N PHE A 86 -3.60 -4.59 6.75
CA PHE A 86 -2.29 -4.09 7.09
C PHE A 86 -2.01 -4.16 8.60
N LEU A 87 -2.97 -3.73 9.43
CA LEU A 87 -2.87 -3.82 10.89
C LEU A 87 -2.78 -5.26 11.37
N LEU A 88 -3.56 -6.18 10.80
CA LEU A 88 -3.51 -7.60 11.13
C LEU A 88 -2.14 -8.20 10.81
N LEU A 89 -1.59 -7.91 9.63
CA LEU A 89 -0.26 -8.39 9.22
C LEU A 89 0.84 -7.81 10.12
N LEU A 90 0.81 -6.50 10.38
CA LEU A 90 1.82 -5.83 11.20
C LEU A 90 1.75 -6.28 12.67
N GLY A 91 0.53 -6.38 13.22
CA GLY A 91 0.28 -6.89 14.57
C GLY A 91 0.72 -8.35 14.69
N GLY A 92 0.35 -9.19 13.72
CA GLY A 92 0.78 -10.59 13.63
C GLY A 92 2.30 -10.73 13.59
N TYR A 93 2.99 -9.90 12.82
CA TYR A 93 4.46 -9.86 12.79
C TYR A 93 5.07 -9.54 14.17
N PHE A 94 4.58 -8.50 14.86
CA PHE A 94 5.11 -8.13 16.17
C PHE A 94 4.79 -9.15 17.26
N LEU A 95 3.62 -9.78 17.19
CA LEU A 95 3.28 -10.92 18.04
C LEU A 95 4.26 -12.06 17.79
N TYR A 96 4.40 -12.50 16.53
CA TYR A 96 5.33 -13.56 16.13
C TYR A 96 6.77 -13.32 16.59
N LYS A 97 7.25 -12.07 16.56
CA LYS A 97 8.58 -11.68 17.03
C LYS A 97 8.75 -11.83 18.55
N ARG A 98 7.68 -11.71 19.33
CA ARG A 98 7.69 -11.85 20.79
C ARG A 98 7.40 -13.28 21.27
N MET A 99 6.97 -14.17 20.38
CA MET A 99 6.67 -15.56 20.73
C MET A 99 7.94 -16.35 21.05
N SER A 100 7.84 -17.26 22.02
CA SER A 100 8.91 -18.23 22.29
C SER A 100 9.03 -19.25 21.15
N ASN A 101 10.18 -19.92 21.01
CA ASN A 101 10.40 -20.90 19.94
C ASN A 101 9.35 -22.03 19.90
N LYS A 102 8.89 -22.50 21.08
CA LYS A 102 7.83 -23.51 21.18
C LYS A 102 6.50 -23.00 20.64
N LEU A 103 6.13 -21.78 21.03
CA LEU A 103 4.89 -21.16 20.59
C LEU A 103 4.95 -20.79 19.09
N ARG A 104 6.14 -20.45 18.59
CA ARG A 104 6.40 -20.20 17.16
C ARG A 104 6.17 -21.46 16.31
N MET A 105 6.69 -22.60 16.75
CA MET A 105 6.46 -23.90 16.10
C MET A 105 4.97 -24.27 16.10
N PHE A 106 4.29 -24.07 17.23
CA PHE A 106 2.84 -24.28 17.34
C PHE A 106 2.06 -23.36 16.39
N PHE A 107 2.45 -22.09 16.30
CA PHE A 107 1.83 -21.13 15.38
C PHE A 107 2.04 -21.53 13.92
N LEU A 108 3.22 -22.04 13.55
CA LEU A 108 3.49 -22.54 12.19
C LEU A 108 2.63 -23.75 11.82
N ILE A 109 2.33 -24.63 12.78
CA ILE A 109 1.46 -25.80 12.57
C ILE A 109 0.00 -25.37 12.43
N ILE A 110 -0.44 -24.36 13.19
CA ILE A 110 -1.81 -23.82 13.15
C ILE A 110 -2.00 -22.82 12.00
N MET A 111 -0.93 -22.21 11.49
CA MET A 111 -0.98 -21.19 10.46
C MET A 111 -1.80 -21.58 9.23
N PRO A 112 -1.70 -22.81 8.67
CA PRO A 112 -2.50 -23.21 7.51
C PRO A 112 -4.00 -23.21 7.82
N PHE A 113 -4.39 -23.63 9.03
CA PHE A 113 -5.77 -23.61 9.48
C PHE A 113 -6.26 -22.17 9.70
N CYS A 114 -5.47 -21.32 10.36
CA CYS A 114 -5.78 -19.90 10.51
C CYS A 114 -5.86 -19.19 9.15
N LEU A 115 -5.00 -19.54 8.20
CA LEU A 115 -5.02 -19.00 6.84
C LEU A 115 -6.30 -19.43 6.12
N TYR A 116 -6.70 -20.70 6.23
CA TYR A 116 -7.96 -21.19 5.67
C TYR A 116 -9.18 -20.46 6.25
N VAL A 117 -9.25 -20.33 7.57
CA VAL A 117 -10.33 -19.57 8.24
C VAL A 117 -10.30 -18.09 7.82
N PHE A 118 -9.12 -17.49 7.72
CA PHE A 118 -8.97 -16.13 7.22
C PHE A 118 -9.44 -15.98 5.76
N LEU A 119 -9.13 -16.93 4.88
CA LEU A 119 -9.61 -16.94 3.50
C LEU A 119 -11.13 -17.08 3.43
N LEU A 120 -11.75 -17.87 4.31
CA LEU A 120 -13.20 -17.95 4.44
C LEU A 120 -13.81 -16.63 4.92
N ILE A 121 -13.18 -15.95 5.88
CA ILE A 121 -13.61 -14.62 6.34
C ILE A 121 -13.48 -13.60 5.20
N VAL A 122 -12.37 -13.61 4.46
CA VAL A 122 -12.20 -12.72 3.30
C VAL A 122 -13.27 -13.02 2.24
N TYR A 123 -13.53 -14.28 1.93
CA TYR A 123 -14.56 -14.70 0.99
C TYR A 123 -15.96 -14.23 1.42
N THR A 124 -16.34 -14.43 2.68
CA THR A 124 -17.61 -13.95 3.22
C THR A 124 -17.71 -12.43 3.28
N VAL A 125 -16.62 -11.73 3.63
CA VAL A 125 -16.57 -10.26 3.59
C VAL A 125 -16.68 -9.74 2.16
N MET A 126 -16.07 -10.41 1.17
CA MET A 126 -16.20 -10.07 -0.24
C MET A 126 -17.65 -10.27 -0.72
N ASN A 127 -18.27 -11.40 -0.38
CA ASN A 127 -19.67 -11.67 -0.72
C ASN A 127 -20.62 -10.69 -0.05
N ASN A 128 -20.43 -10.39 1.24
CA ASN A 128 -21.20 -9.36 1.94
C ASN A 128 -20.99 -7.97 1.31
N LYS A 129 -19.77 -7.65 0.84
CA LYS A 129 -19.51 -6.41 0.11
C LYS A 129 -20.25 -6.36 -1.22
N ILE A 130 -20.37 -7.49 -1.91
CA ILE A 130 -21.13 -7.63 -3.15
C ILE A 130 -22.62 -7.43 -2.86
N GLU A 131 -23.17 -8.15 -1.87
CA GLU A 131 -24.58 -8.11 -1.48
C GLU A 131 -25.04 -6.76 -0.92
N THR A 132 -24.17 -6.00 -0.23
CA THR A 132 -24.49 -4.68 0.35
C THR A 132 -24.31 -3.50 -0.62
N GLY A 133 -24.25 -3.76 -1.94
CA GLY A 133 -24.17 -2.73 -2.98
C GLY A 133 -22.75 -2.31 -3.39
N GLY A 134 -21.72 -3.00 -2.89
CA GLY A 134 -20.32 -2.82 -3.30
C GLY A 134 -19.89 -3.66 -4.51
N GLU A 135 -20.81 -4.44 -5.10
CA GLU A 135 -20.59 -5.23 -6.32
C GLU A 135 -19.99 -4.40 -7.45
N GLY A 136 -20.52 -3.20 -7.68
CA GLY A 136 -19.99 -2.27 -8.68
C GLY A 136 -18.54 -1.87 -8.43
N SER A 137 -18.13 -1.67 -7.16
CA SER A 137 -16.76 -1.27 -6.81
C SER A 137 -15.76 -2.42 -6.93
N VAL A 138 -16.14 -3.63 -6.49
CA VAL A 138 -15.28 -4.82 -6.59
C VAL A 138 -15.13 -5.25 -8.05
N ASN A 139 -16.23 -5.31 -8.79
CA ASN A 139 -16.21 -5.67 -10.21
C ASN A 139 -15.48 -4.62 -11.06
N ALA A 140 -15.64 -3.33 -10.76
CA ALA A 140 -14.87 -2.28 -11.42
C ALA A 140 -13.37 -2.46 -11.20
N ARG A 141 -12.93 -2.79 -9.97
CA ARG A 141 -11.51 -3.00 -9.66
C ARG A 141 -10.93 -4.23 -10.34
N ASN A 142 -11.67 -5.34 -10.32
CA ASN A 142 -11.24 -6.56 -10.99
C ASN A 142 -11.14 -6.35 -12.51
N TRP A 143 -12.13 -5.66 -13.09
CA TRP A 143 -12.10 -5.28 -14.50
C TRP A 143 -10.90 -4.38 -14.81
N ASP A 144 -10.66 -3.33 -14.01
CA ASP A 144 -9.51 -2.44 -14.20
C ASP A 144 -8.17 -3.20 -14.15
N ILE A 145 -8.01 -4.13 -13.21
CA ILE A 145 -6.81 -4.97 -13.08
C ILE A 145 -6.63 -5.85 -14.31
N GLN A 146 -7.71 -6.51 -14.74
CA GLN A 146 -7.70 -7.36 -15.92
C GLN A 146 -7.30 -6.57 -17.16
N GLN A 147 -7.87 -5.38 -17.37
CA GLN A 147 -7.55 -4.52 -18.49
C GLN A 147 -6.10 -4.02 -18.44
N CYS A 148 -5.57 -3.67 -17.26
CA CYS A 148 -4.16 -3.32 -17.12
C CYS A 148 -3.23 -4.48 -17.52
N ILE A 149 -3.61 -5.72 -17.18
CA ILE A 149 -2.84 -6.92 -17.54
C ILE A 149 -2.92 -7.17 -19.04
N GLU A 150 -4.12 -7.16 -19.62
CA GLU A 150 -4.34 -7.41 -21.06
C GLU A 150 -3.54 -6.43 -21.93
N ILE A 151 -3.68 -5.12 -21.68
CA ILE A 151 -2.94 -4.08 -22.40
C ILE A 151 -1.43 -4.19 -22.15
N GLY A 152 -1.02 -4.54 -20.92
CA GLY A 152 0.38 -4.79 -20.61
C GLY A 152 0.95 -6.00 -21.36
N LEU A 153 0.14 -7.04 -21.61
CA LEU A 153 0.53 -8.22 -22.39
C LEU A 153 0.57 -7.94 -23.89
N GLU A 154 -0.24 -7.01 -24.40
CA GLU A 154 -0.15 -6.51 -25.78
C GLU A 154 1.16 -5.71 -26.02
N HIS A 155 1.63 -5.00 -24.99
CA HIS A 155 2.84 -4.17 -25.04
C HIS A 155 3.86 -4.52 -23.93
N PRO A 156 4.40 -5.76 -23.90
CA PRO A 156 5.07 -6.30 -22.72
C PRO A 156 6.40 -5.64 -22.38
N ILE A 157 7.13 -5.09 -23.37
CA ILE A 157 8.46 -4.54 -23.14
C ILE A 157 8.40 -3.12 -22.56
N MET A 158 7.69 -2.22 -23.24
CA MET A 158 7.67 -0.78 -22.94
C MET A 158 6.29 -0.25 -22.49
N GLY A 159 5.24 -1.07 -22.55
CA GLY A 159 3.87 -0.64 -22.27
C GLY A 159 3.36 0.41 -23.26
N ILE A 160 2.29 1.11 -22.86
CA ILE A 160 1.62 2.14 -23.67
C ILE A 160 2.12 3.58 -23.41
N GLY A 161 3.17 3.75 -22.61
CA GLY A 161 3.75 5.04 -22.25
C GLY A 161 3.38 5.53 -20.84
N MET A 162 4.39 6.04 -20.13
CA MET A 162 4.28 6.48 -18.73
C MET A 162 3.58 7.83 -18.55
N ILE A 163 3.69 8.74 -19.52
CA ILE A 163 3.29 10.15 -19.40
C ILE A 163 2.01 10.46 -20.21
N THR A 164 1.41 9.47 -20.87
CA THR A 164 0.21 9.69 -21.69
C THR A 164 -0.94 10.19 -20.83
N GLU A 165 -1.42 11.40 -21.11
CA GLU A 165 -2.51 12.07 -20.37
C GLU A 165 -3.85 11.32 -20.54
N LYS A 166 -4.07 10.71 -21.71
CA LYS A 166 -5.27 9.92 -21.98
C LYS A 166 -5.15 8.52 -21.41
N LYS A 167 -6.14 8.12 -20.61
CA LYS A 167 -6.30 6.72 -20.21
C LYS A 167 -6.77 5.90 -21.41
N PRO A 168 -6.32 4.64 -21.53
CA PRO A 168 -6.84 3.76 -22.56
C PRO A 168 -8.35 3.57 -22.36
N HIS A 169 -9.08 3.53 -23.46
CA HIS A 169 -10.51 3.24 -23.48
C HIS A 169 -10.69 1.84 -24.02
N VAL A 170 -11.37 0.99 -23.25
CA VAL A 170 -11.73 -0.37 -23.68
C VAL A 170 -13.24 -0.53 -23.54
N LEU A 171 -13.88 -1.00 -24.61
CA LEU A 171 -15.35 -1.16 -24.68
C LEU A 171 -16.12 0.13 -24.31
N GLY A 172 -15.60 1.29 -24.73
CA GLY A 172 -16.22 2.59 -24.45
C GLY A 172 -16.07 3.10 -23.02
N ARG A 173 -15.33 2.40 -22.15
CA ARG A 173 -15.05 2.80 -20.77
C ARG A 173 -13.55 3.11 -20.58
N GLU A 174 -13.26 4.20 -19.88
CA GLU A 174 -11.89 4.48 -19.42
C GLU A 174 -11.42 3.44 -18.41
N VAL A 175 -10.24 2.88 -18.63
CA VAL A 175 -9.61 1.95 -17.68
C VAL A 175 -9.24 2.70 -16.40
N GLY A 176 -9.79 2.26 -15.26
CA GLY A 176 -9.46 2.80 -13.97
C GLY A 176 -8.11 2.32 -13.46
N PHE A 177 -7.52 3.06 -12.51
CA PHE A 177 -6.25 2.70 -11.89
C PHE A 177 -6.50 2.18 -10.48
N SER A 178 -6.76 0.87 -10.40
CA SER A 178 -7.13 0.20 -9.15
C SER A 178 -5.95 -0.17 -8.27
N ASN A 179 -4.77 -0.44 -8.84
CA ASN A 179 -3.53 -0.60 -8.08
C ASN A 179 -2.31 -0.11 -8.85
N SER A 180 -1.22 0.16 -8.13
CA SER A 180 -0.03 0.74 -8.77
C SER A 180 0.75 -0.28 -9.59
N PHE A 181 0.78 -1.54 -9.16
CA PHE A 181 1.63 -2.56 -9.76
C PHE A 181 1.24 -2.86 -11.22
N PHE A 182 -0.04 -3.15 -11.48
CA PHE A 182 -0.49 -3.44 -12.84
C PHE A 182 -0.54 -2.19 -13.70
N VAL A 183 -0.73 -1.00 -13.11
CA VAL A 183 -0.63 0.27 -13.85
C VAL A 183 0.81 0.52 -14.33
N VAL A 184 1.82 0.23 -13.49
CA VAL A 184 3.24 0.29 -13.93
C VAL A 184 3.47 -0.68 -15.08
N PHE A 185 2.99 -1.91 -14.97
CA PHE A 185 3.16 -2.90 -16.03
C PHE A 185 2.46 -2.49 -17.34
N MET A 186 1.21 -2.04 -17.27
CA MET A 186 0.46 -1.54 -18.41
C MET A 186 1.17 -0.37 -19.10
N ARG A 187 1.64 0.63 -18.33
CA ARG A 187 2.20 1.87 -18.88
C ARG A 187 3.65 1.77 -19.29
N GLY A 188 4.47 1.02 -18.56
CA GLY A 188 5.92 0.98 -18.76
C GLY A 188 6.48 -0.40 -19.10
N GLY A 189 5.61 -1.41 -19.21
CA GLY A 189 6.00 -2.78 -19.49
C GLY A 189 6.94 -3.36 -18.43
N ILE A 190 7.58 -4.46 -18.79
CA ILE A 190 8.62 -5.11 -17.99
C ILE A 190 9.75 -4.14 -17.70
N TYR A 191 10.11 -3.26 -18.65
CA TYR A 191 11.21 -2.31 -18.49
C TYR A 191 11.05 -1.45 -17.23
N VAL A 192 9.89 -0.82 -17.03
CA VAL A 192 9.63 -0.01 -15.84
C VAL A 192 9.27 -0.88 -14.64
N SER A 193 8.54 -1.98 -14.83
CA SER A 193 8.20 -2.90 -13.74
C SER A 193 9.44 -3.44 -13.03
N VAL A 194 10.51 -3.77 -13.76
CA VAL A 194 11.79 -4.21 -13.16
C VAL A 194 12.42 -3.12 -12.30
N LEU A 195 12.34 -1.85 -12.70
CA LEU A 195 12.82 -0.73 -11.89
C LEU A 195 12.05 -0.62 -10.56
N TYR A 196 10.72 -0.68 -10.61
CA TYR A 196 9.89 -0.62 -9.41
C TYR A 196 10.08 -1.84 -8.49
N LEU A 197 10.06 -3.06 -9.05
CA LEU A 197 10.28 -4.29 -8.30
C LEU A 197 11.70 -4.37 -7.74
N GLY A 198 12.69 -3.94 -8.51
CA GLY A 198 14.08 -3.84 -8.10
C GLY A 198 14.21 -2.93 -6.87
N ALA A 199 13.70 -1.70 -6.97
CA ALA A 199 13.81 -0.70 -5.94
C ALA A 199 13.01 -1.03 -4.67
N LEU A 200 11.77 -1.51 -4.81
CA LEU A 200 10.84 -1.65 -3.68
C LEU A 200 10.85 -3.03 -3.03
N LEU A 201 11.27 -4.08 -3.75
CA LEU A 201 11.21 -5.45 -3.27
C LEU A 201 12.58 -6.15 -3.27
N PHE A 202 13.23 -6.25 -4.42
CA PHE A 202 14.41 -7.11 -4.55
C PHE A 202 15.66 -6.53 -3.87
N ILE A 203 16.01 -5.27 -4.11
CA ILE A 203 17.14 -4.63 -3.43
C ILE A 203 16.93 -4.65 -1.92
N PRO A 204 15.74 -4.27 -1.38
CA PRO A 204 15.48 -4.37 0.04
C PRO A 204 15.62 -5.76 0.64
N PHE A 205 15.13 -6.77 -0.08
CA PHE A 205 15.23 -8.16 0.33
C PHE A 205 16.70 -8.63 0.44
N PHE A 206 17.51 -8.40 -0.59
CA PHE A 206 18.92 -8.82 -0.59
C PHE A 206 19.76 -8.06 0.43
N TYR A 207 19.53 -6.77 0.58
CA TYR A 207 20.19 -5.96 1.61
C TYR A 207 19.85 -6.47 3.02
N CYS A 208 18.57 -6.78 3.30
CA CYS A 208 18.16 -7.38 4.57
C CYS A 208 18.84 -8.73 4.83
N GLN A 209 19.03 -9.56 3.79
CA GLN A 209 19.75 -10.82 3.94
C GLN A 209 21.22 -10.63 4.30
N LYS A 210 21.89 -9.64 3.68
CA LYS A 210 23.31 -9.35 3.84
C LYS A 210 23.62 -8.63 5.16
N TYR A 211 22.92 -7.53 5.45
CA TYR A 211 23.20 -6.66 6.59
C TYR A 211 22.33 -6.96 7.82
N LYS A 212 21.36 -7.88 7.70
CA LYS A 212 20.40 -8.24 8.77
C LYS A 212 19.60 -7.04 9.31
N ASP A 213 19.50 -5.95 8.55
CA ASP A 213 18.63 -4.82 8.87
C ASP A 213 17.18 -5.13 8.53
N ILE A 214 16.54 -5.85 9.45
CA ILE A 214 15.12 -6.24 9.36
C ILE A 214 14.20 -5.02 9.44
N ASN A 215 14.65 -3.92 10.07
CA ASN A 215 13.80 -2.75 10.25
C ASN A 215 13.59 -2.04 8.93
N TRP A 216 14.68 -1.75 8.21
CA TRP A 216 14.61 -1.12 6.91
C TRP A 216 13.93 -2.02 5.87
N GLY A 217 14.32 -3.31 5.82
CA GLY A 217 13.67 -4.28 4.93
C GLY A 217 12.17 -4.44 5.22
N GLY A 218 11.77 -4.42 6.49
CA GLY A 218 10.37 -4.45 6.92
C GLY A 218 9.59 -3.23 6.45
N VAL A 219 10.18 -2.03 6.51
CA VAL A 219 9.54 -0.80 6.03
C VAL A 219 9.32 -0.83 4.52
N MET A 220 10.34 -1.24 3.76
CA MET A 220 10.24 -1.39 2.32
C MET A 220 9.20 -2.43 1.91
N PHE A 221 9.18 -3.57 2.60
CA PHE A 221 8.19 -4.61 2.34
C PHE A 221 6.76 -4.15 2.65
N CYS A 222 6.55 -3.46 3.78
CA CYS A 222 5.25 -2.85 4.11
C CYS A 222 4.80 -1.85 3.03
N PHE A 223 5.70 -0.99 2.56
CA PHE A 223 5.39 -0.06 1.49
C PHE A 223 5.04 -0.77 0.19
N PHE A 224 5.81 -1.81 -0.19
CA PHE A 224 5.55 -2.63 -1.37
C PHE A 224 4.16 -3.29 -1.31
N LEU A 225 3.74 -3.84 -0.17
CA LEU A 225 2.40 -4.40 -0.01
C LEU A 225 1.31 -3.36 -0.26
N ILE A 226 1.45 -2.15 0.29
CA ILE A 226 0.47 -1.08 0.07
C ILE A 226 0.48 -0.61 -1.38
N PHE A 227 1.65 -0.51 -2.01
CA PHE A 227 1.81 -0.16 -3.41
C PHE A 227 1.06 -1.13 -4.35
N CYS A 228 1.07 -2.42 -4.04
CA CYS A 228 0.36 -3.45 -4.80
C CYS A 228 -1.17 -3.39 -4.65
N ILE A 229 -1.70 -2.77 -3.59
CA ILE A 229 -3.14 -2.76 -3.29
C ILE A 229 -3.78 -1.39 -3.58
N THR A 230 -3.04 -0.30 -3.36
CA THR A 230 -3.54 1.07 -3.45
C THR A 230 -2.89 1.79 -4.62
N MET A 231 -3.66 2.69 -5.26
CA MET A 231 -3.14 3.55 -6.33
C MET A 231 -2.23 4.67 -5.79
N SER A 232 -0.93 4.48 -6.03
CA SER A 232 0.19 5.35 -5.64
C SER A 232 1.21 5.53 -6.77
N PHE A 233 0.86 5.12 -7.99
CA PHE A 233 1.70 5.28 -9.16
C PHE A 233 2.00 6.76 -9.45
N MET A 234 3.25 7.06 -9.79
CA MET A 234 3.78 8.40 -10.12
C MET A 234 3.57 9.48 -9.05
N LYS A 235 3.38 9.09 -7.78
CA LYS A 235 3.33 10.04 -6.66
C LYS A 235 4.74 10.28 -6.12
N PHE A 236 5.03 11.51 -5.66
CA PHE A 236 6.29 11.86 -5.00
C PHE A 236 6.67 10.89 -3.89
N PHE A 237 5.67 10.42 -3.14
CA PHE A 237 5.85 9.44 -2.08
C PHE A 237 6.42 8.11 -2.59
N THR A 238 5.97 7.63 -3.76
CA THR A 238 6.52 6.42 -4.37
C THR A 238 7.93 6.62 -4.90
N PHE A 239 8.20 7.79 -5.50
CA PHE A 239 9.57 8.11 -5.94
C PHE A 239 10.55 8.20 -4.77
N LEU A 240 10.13 8.71 -3.61
CA LEU A 240 10.96 8.73 -2.41
C LEU A 240 11.37 7.31 -1.99
N PHE A 241 10.42 6.37 -1.93
CA PHE A 241 10.71 4.98 -1.56
C PHE A 241 11.55 4.26 -2.62
N MET A 242 11.31 4.53 -3.91
CA MET A 242 12.16 4.00 -4.97
C MET A 242 13.60 4.52 -4.86
N ALA A 243 13.78 5.81 -4.65
CA ALA A 243 15.09 6.42 -4.47
C ALA A 243 15.81 5.84 -3.24
N TRP A 244 15.09 5.62 -2.14
CA TRP A 244 15.66 5.00 -0.93
C TRP A 244 16.07 3.54 -1.14
N GLY A 245 15.33 2.80 -1.98
CA GLY A 245 15.71 1.44 -2.37
C GLY A 245 16.95 1.44 -3.25
N LEU A 246 16.94 2.25 -4.30
CA LEU A 246 18.03 2.35 -5.27
C LEU A 246 19.31 2.94 -4.68
N SER A 247 19.25 3.79 -3.65
CA SER A 247 20.45 4.32 -2.99
C SER A 247 21.31 3.23 -2.35
N ASN A 248 20.75 2.05 -2.13
CA ASN A 248 21.42 0.88 -1.57
C ASN A 248 21.82 -0.17 -2.63
N ILE A 249 21.74 0.17 -3.92
CA ILE A 249 22.12 -0.72 -5.03
C ILE A 249 23.63 -1.01 -5.05
N ASP A 250 24.43 -0.10 -4.51
CA ASP A 250 25.89 -0.14 -4.54
C ASP A 250 26.45 -1.09 -3.44
N MET A 251 26.02 -2.35 -3.46
CA MET A 251 26.43 -3.38 -2.50
C MET A 251 27.92 -3.81 -2.63
N LYS A 252 28.71 -3.16 -3.50
CA LYS A 252 30.11 -3.51 -3.83
C LYS A 252 31.16 -2.45 -3.50
N ARG A 253 30.79 -1.22 -3.12
CA ARG A 253 31.73 -0.21 -2.65
C ARG A 253 31.31 0.06 -1.20
N TRP A 254 32.00 -0.42 -0.17
CA TRP A 254 33.18 0.24 0.38
C TRP A 254 33.92 -0.76 1.31
N ASN A 255 34.83 -1.55 0.75
CA ASN A 255 36.00 -2.09 1.47
C ASN A 255 37.18 -1.09 1.34
N ILE A 256 36.90 0.22 1.35
CA ILE A 256 37.94 1.25 1.20
C ILE A 256 38.67 1.48 2.53
N TYR A 257 38.13 1.02 3.66
CA TYR A 257 38.82 1.09 4.95
C TYR A 257 39.80 -0.06 5.22
N ASP A 258 39.84 -1.11 4.39
CA ASP A 258 40.83 -2.19 4.51
C ASP A 258 42.17 -1.91 3.81
N CYS A 259 42.30 -0.76 3.12
CA CYS A 259 43.53 -0.38 2.40
C CYS A 259 44.36 0.71 3.09
N VAL A 260 43.98 1.19 4.28
CA VAL A 260 44.73 2.24 5.01
C VAL A 260 45.42 1.72 6.29
N SER A 261 45.27 0.44 6.64
CA SER A 261 45.96 -0.16 7.80
C SER A 261 47.23 -0.96 7.44
N LYS A 262 47.74 -0.80 6.22
CA LYS A 262 48.97 -1.47 5.76
C LYS A 262 49.95 -0.49 5.11
N TYR A 263 50.26 0.62 5.76
CA TYR A 263 51.56 1.30 5.66
C TYR A 263 51.84 2.04 6.96
#